data_AF-A0A293N3K7-F1
#
_entry.id   AF-A0A293N3K7-F1
#
_cell.length_a   1.000
_cell.length_b   1.000
_cell.length_c   1.000
_cell.angle_alpha   90.00
_cell.angle_beta   90.00
_cell.angle_gamma   90.00
#
_symmetry.space_group_name_H-M   'P 1'
#
loop_
_entity.id
_entity.type
_entity.pdbx_description
1 polymer ?
#
loop_
_entity_poly.entity_id
_entity_poly.type
_entity_poly.pdbx_seq_one_letter_code
_entity_poly.pdbx_strand_id
1 'polypeptide(L)'
;MKRRKFGEQKETKVQDWKSWRKEKEAQHKKWKEEKLLKKIKKEQQKEKEEAQQEEDCKEQGRPYTISIAIPGSIMDNAQSAELRTYLAGQVARA
;
A
#
# COMPACT_ATOMS: atom_id res chain seq x y z
N MET A 1 74.22 -3.30 -18.86
CA MET A 1 72.84 -3.76 -19.15
C MET A 1 71.90 -3.28 -18.04
N LYS A 2 70.87 -2.49 -18.34
CA LYS A 2 69.82 -2.14 -17.36
C LYS A 2 68.45 -2.18 -18.06
N ARG A 3 67.78 -3.34 -17.97
CA ARG A 3 66.44 -3.54 -18.55
C ARG A 3 65.39 -2.89 -17.64
N ARG A 4 64.46 -2.17 -18.27
CA ARG A 4 63.50 -1.21 -17.68
C ARG A 4 62.40 -1.92 -16.89
N LYS A 5 62.15 -1.45 -15.65
CA LYS A 5 61.01 -1.81 -14.78
C LYS A 5 59.67 -1.16 -15.21
N PHE A 6 59.26 -1.34 -16.47
CA PHE A 6 58.05 -0.69 -16.99
C PHE A 6 56.79 -1.60 -16.92
N GLY A 7 56.94 -2.88 -16.58
CA GLY A 7 55.86 -3.88 -16.50
C GLY A 7 55.13 -3.92 -15.13
N GLU A 8 55.88 -3.96 -14.03
CA GLU A 8 55.32 -4.08 -12.66
C GLU A 8 54.37 -2.93 -12.27
N GLN A 9 54.59 -1.72 -12.78
CA GLN A 9 53.73 -0.58 -12.47
C GLN A 9 52.38 -0.61 -13.21
N LYS A 10 52.27 -1.37 -14.31
CA LYS A 10 51.00 -1.51 -15.04
C LYS A 10 50.11 -2.55 -14.39
N GLU A 11 50.67 -3.64 -13.89
CA GLU A 11 49.90 -4.72 -13.25
C GLU A 11 49.30 -4.29 -11.92
N THR A 12 50.05 -3.54 -11.12
CA THR A 12 49.58 -3.00 -9.83
C THR A 12 48.44 -1.98 -9.99
N LYS A 13 48.53 -1.05 -10.96
CA LYS A 13 47.45 -0.10 -11.28
C LYS A 13 46.18 -0.77 -11.82
N VAL A 14 46.32 -1.84 -12.61
CA VAL A 14 45.17 -2.60 -13.14
C VAL A 14 44.50 -3.44 -12.06
N GLN A 15 45.27 -3.98 -11.11
CA GLN A 15 44.73 -4.68 -9.94
C GLN A 15 43.97 -3.71 -9.01
N ASP A 16 44.51 -2.51 -8.78
CA ASP A 16 43.89 -1.45 -7.96
C ASP A 16 42.53 -0.99 -8.53
N TRP A 17 42.43 -0.81 -9.86
CA TRP A 17 41.15 -0.48 -10.51
C TRP A 17 40.12 -1.62 -10.42
N LYS A 18 40.57 -2.88 -10.54
CA LYS A 18 39.69 -4.06 -10.50
C LYS A 18 39.17 -4.34 -9.09
N SER A 19 39.98 -4.15 -8.04
CA SER A 19 39.55 -4.27 -6.65
C SER A 19 38.59 -3.14 -6.27
N TRP A 20 38.89 -1.89 -6.65
CA TRP A 20 38.01 -0.74 -6.43
C TRP A 20 36.62 -0.92 -7.07
N ARG A 21 36.57 -1.47 -8.29
CA ARG A 21 35.30 -1.75 -8.99
C ARG A 21 34.48 -2.82 -8.28
N LYS A 22 35.12 -3.90 -7.79
CA LYS A 22 34.44 -4.96 -7.02
C LYS A 22 33.89 -4.43 -5.70
N GLU A 23 34.66 -3.60 -4.99
CA GLU A 23 34.23 -2.94 -3.75
C GLU A 23 32.99 -2.06 -4.01
N LYS A 24 33.03 -1.22 -5.06
CA LYS A 24 31.90 -0.36 -5.44
C LYS A 24 30.66 -1.14 -5.87
N GLU A 25 30.83 -2.24 -6.60
CA GLU A 25 29.74 -3.10 -7.01
C GLU A 25 29.07 -3.78 -5.80
N ALA A 26 29.85 -4.27 -4.84
CA ALA A 26 29.34 -4.82 -3.59
C ALA A 26 28.58 -3.77 -2.76
N GLN A 27 29.11 -2.55 -2.64
CA GLN A 27 28.43 -1.44 -1.98
C GLN A 27 27.13 -1.06 -2.68
N HIS A 28 27.13 -1.03 -4.01
CA HIS A 28 25.92 -0.73 -4.78
C HIS A 28 24.86 -1.82 -4.66
N LYS A 29 25.26 -3.10 -4.60
CA LYS A 29 24.36 -4.23 -4.37
C LYS A 29 23.70 -4.14 -2.99
N LYS A 30 24.48 -3.89 -1.94
CA LYS A 30 23.97 -3.67 -0.58
C LYS A 30 22.96 -2.51 -0.51
N TRP A 31 23.27 -1.39 -1.18
CA TRP A 31 22.35 -0.25 -1.23
C TRP A 31 21.03 -0.57 -1.94
N LYS A 32 21.05 -1.35 -3.02
CA LYS A 32 19.83 -1.81 -3.70
C LYS A 32 18.99 -2.72 -2.81
N GLU A 33 19.63 -3.67 -2.15
CA GLU A 33 18.98 -4.60 -1.23
C GLU A 33 18.32 -3.83 -0.07
N GLU A 34 19.05 -2.91 0.58
CA GLU A 34 18.50 -2.07 1.66
C GLU A 34 17.32 -1.21 1.18
N LYS A 35 17.43 -0.63 -0.01
CA LYS A 35 16.35 0.18 -0.61
C LYS A 35 15.11 -0.66 -0.90
N LEU A 36 15.27 -1.90 -1.36
CA LEU A 36 14.18 -2.85 -1.57
C LEU A 36 13.54 -3.25 -0.24
N LEU A 37 14.34 -3.61 0.77
CA LEU A 37 13.84 -3.93 2.10
C LEU A 37 13.06 -2.75 2.72
N LYS A 38 13.53 -1.52 2.53
CA LYS A 38 12.85 -0.32 3.02
C LYS A 38 11.51 -0.09 2.31
N LYS A 39 11.41 -0.39 1.01
CA LYS A 39 10.13 -0.32 0.28
C LYS A 39 9.15 -1.35 0.80
N ILE A 40 9.57 -2.61 0.90
CA ILE A 40 8.73 -3.71 1.39
C ILE A 40 8.24 -3.43 2.81
N LYS A 41 9.10 -2.94 3.72
CA LYS A 41 8.69 -2.56 5.07
C LYS A 41 7.66 -1.43 5.06
N LYS A 42 7.80 -0.44 4.18
CA LYS A 42 6.86 0.68 4.06
C LYS A 42 5.52 0.21 3.49
N GLU A 43 5.53 -0.70 2.53
CA GLU A 43 4.32 -1.31 1.97
C GLU A 43 3.60 -2.15 3.04
N GLN A 44 4.33 -2.99 3.79
CA GLN A 44 3.75 -3.74 4.90
C GLN A 44 3.23 -2.85 6.03
N GLN A 45 3.87 -1.71 6.31
CA GLN A 45 3.37 -0.75 7.29
C GLN A 45 2.08 -0.10 6.81
N LYS A 46 1.99 0.30 5.55
CA LYS A 46 0.76 0.84 4.96
C LYS A 46 -0.37 -0.18 4.96
N GLU A 47 -0.10 -1.41 4.53
CA GLU A 47 -1.11 -2.48 4.50
C GLU A 47 -1.62 -2.80 5.92
N LYS A 48 -0.73 -2.76 6.93
CA LYS A 48 -1.14 -2.89 8.34
C LYS A 48 -1.93 -1.69 8.85
N GLU A 49 -1.58 -0.47 8.46
CA GLU A 49 -2.31 0.75 8.82
C GLU A 49 -3.70 0.78 8.15
N GLU A 50 -3.80 0.36 6.88
CA GLU A 50 -5.07 0.25 6.14
C GLU A 50 -5.96 -0.85 6.74
N ALA A 51 -5.41 -2.03 7.03
CA ALA A 51 -6.14 -3.09 7.72
C ALA A 51 -6.57 -2.66 9.13
N GLN A 52 -5.69 -1.97 9.89
CA GLN A 52 -6.06 -1.43 11.20
C GLN A 52 -7.14 -0.36 11.08
N GLN A 53 -7.09 0.55 10.09
CA GLN A 53 -8.15 1.53 9.87
C GLN A 53 -9.49 0.89 9.50
N GLU A 54 -9.49 -0.13 8.65
CA GLU A 54 -10.70 -0.88 8.32
C GLU A 54 -11.28 -1.60 9.54
N GLU A 55 -10.44 -2.21 10.39
CA GLU A 55 -10.89 -2.88 11.61
C GLU A 55 -11.33 -1.88 12.69
N ASP A 56 -10.64 -0.76 12.88
CA ASP A 56 -11.00 0.30 13.84
C ASP A 56 -12.32 0.98 13.42
N CYS A 57 -12.57 1.14 12.12
CA CYS A 57 -13.87 1.60 11.61
C CYS A 57 -15.01 0.59 11.88
N LYS A 58 -14.71 -0.71 11.97
CA LYS A 58 -15.68 -1.76 12.34
C LYS A 58 -15.85 -1.84 13.87
N GLU A 59 -14.78 -1.66 14.63
CA GLU A 59 -14.77 -1.79 16.10
C GLU A 59 -15.33 -0.56 16.82
N GLN A 60 -15.20 0.66 16.25
CA GLN A 60 -15.81 1.88 16.83
C GLN A 60 -17.32 2.02 16.54
N GLY A 61 -17.96 0.96 16.02
CA GLY A 61 -19.36 0.95 15.61
C GLY A 61 -20.35 0.46 16.68
N ARG A 62 -21.65 0.58 16.35
CA ARG A 62 -22.72 -0.05 17.15
C ARG A 62 -22.65 -1.57 16.95
N PRO A 63 -22.62 -2.40 18.01
CA PRO A 63 -22.46 -3.85 17.91
C PRO A 63 -23.72 -4.59 17.44
N TYR A 64 -24.68 -3.89 16.83
CA TYR A 64 -25.96 -4.44 16.42
C TYR A 64 -26.45 -3.80 15.13
N THR A 65 -27.19 -4.57 14.35
CA THR A 65 -27.91 -4.10 13.15
C THR A 65 -29.40 -4.09 13.44
N ILE A 66 -30.09 -3.05 12.97
CA ILE A 66 -31.55 -3.00 12.98
C ILE A 66 -32.02 -3.19 11.54
N SER A 67 -32.89 -4.16 11.31
CA SER A 67 -33.57 -4.38 10.03
C SER A 67 -35.06 -4.22 10.24
N ILE A 68 -35.71 -3.45 9.36
CA ILE A 68 -37.14 -3.14 9.45
C ILE A 68 -37.80 -3.64 8.17
N ALA A 69 -38.86 -4.45 8.31
CA ALA A 69 -39.70 -4.89 7.21
C ALA A 69 -41.05 -4.18 7.28
N ILE A 70 -41.49 -3.62 6.16
CA ILE A 70 -42.74 -2.86 6.06
C ILE A 70 -43.60 -3.49 4.96
N PRO A 71 -44.91 -3.69 5.18
CA PRO A 71 -45.79 -4.24 4.16
C PRO A 71 -45.95 -3.28 2.98
N GLY A 72 -45.80 -3.80 1.75
CA GLY A 72 -45.93 -2.99 0.53
C GLY A 72 -47.32 -2.37 0.35
N SER A 73 -48.36 -2.98 0.92
CA SER A 73 -49.74 -2.49 0.86
C SER A 73 -49.94 -1.12 1.53
N ILE A 74 -48.98 -0.65 2.32
CA ILE A 74 -49.03 0.71 2.87
C ILE A 74 -49.08 1.77 1.76
N MET A 75 -48.50 1.46 0.60
CA MET A 75 -48.46 2.32 -0.58
C MET A 75 -49.80 2.37 -1.35
N ASP A 76 -50.69 1.41 -1.09
CA ASP A 76 -52.01 1.33 -1.72
C ASP A 76 -53.02 2.29 -1.09
N ASN A 77 -52.77 2.73 0.15
CA ASN A 77 -53.57 3.74 0.84
C ASN A 77 -53.39 5.16 0.25
N ALA A 78 -52.35 5.36 -0.57
CA ALA A 78 -52.08 6.66 -1.17
C ALA A 78 -53.12 6.99 -2.25
N GLN A 79 -53.79 8.13 -2.09
CA GLN A 79 -54.86 8.59 -3.00
C GLN A 79 -54.34 9.10 -4.36
N SER A 80 -53.04 9.38 -4.47
CA SER A 80 -52.40 9.83 -5.71
C SER A 80 -50.98 9.27 -5.82
N ALA A 81 -50.44 9.26 -7.05
CA ALA A 81 -49.05 8.85 -7.29
C ALA A 81 -48.04 9.73 -6.53
N GLU A 82 -48.33 11.03 -6.40
CA GLU A 82 -47.51 11.98 -5.65
C GLU A 82 -47.45 11.61 -4.17
N LEU A 83 -48.60 11.37 -3.54
CA LEU A 83 -48.66 10.97 -2.13
C LEU A 83 -47.98 9.62 -1.88
N ARG A 84 -48.02 8.71 -2.84
CA ARG A 84 -47.31 7.42 -2.76
C ARG A 84 -45.81 7.63 -2.71
N THR A 85 -45.27 8.46 -3.59
CA THR A 85 -43.82 8.79 -3.58
C THR A 85 -43.41 9.54 -2.32
N TYR A 86 -44.27 10.43 -1.83
CA TYR A 86 -44.05 11.15 -0.57
C TYR A 86 -43.98 10.19 0.62
N LEU A 87 -44.90 9.22 0.71
CA LEU A 87 -44.92 8.20 1.75
C LEU A 87 -43.66 7.32 1.72
N ALA A 88 -43.22 6.89 0.54
CA ALA A 88 -41.94 6.18 0.40
C ALA A 88 -40.76 7.03 0.88
N GLY A 89 -40.75 8.32 0.55
CA GLY A 89 -39.73 9.25 1.03
C GLY A 89 -39.74 9.41 2.56
N GLN A 90 -40.92 9.42 3.18
CA GLN A 90 -41.04 9.44 4.64
C GLN A 90 -40.47 8.17 5.27
N VAL A 91 -40.79 6.99 4.72
CA VAL A 91 -40.26 5.71 5.19
C VAL A 91 -38.75 5.61 5.02
N ALA A 92 -38.19 6.12 3.92
CA ALA A 92 -36.76 6.08 3.66
C ALA A 92 -35.95 7.10 4.48
N ARG A 93 -36.59 8.18 4.94
CA ARG A 93 -35.96 9.23 5.75
C ARG A 93 -35.96 8.91 7.24
N ALA A 94 -36.98 8.19 7.71
CA ALA A 94 -37.14 7.77 9.09
C ALA A 94 -36.10 6.71 9.47
#